data_AF-A0A521PFF0-F1
#
_entry.id   AF-A0A521PFF0-F1
#
_cell.length_a   1.000
_cell.length_b   1.000
_cell.length_c   1.000
_cell.angle_alpha   90.00
_cell.angle_beta   90.00
_cell.angle_gamma   90.00
#
_symmetry.space_group_name_H-M   'P 1'
#
loop_
_entity.id
_entity.type
_entity.pdbx_description
1 polymer ?
#
loop_
_entity_poly.entity_id
_entity_poly.type
_entity_poly.pdbx_seq_one_letter_code
_entity_poly.pdbx_strand_id
1 'polypeptide(L)' 'MPLDAGAPQKTYRWDDPLDLSSRLSEEERMVWDAARQYAREKLLPRVVSAYAEERFDREIM' A
#
# COMPACT_ATOMS: atom_id res chain seq x y z
N MET A 1 2.93 -8.15 42.93
CA MET A 1 3.18 -7.03 42.01
C MET A 1 3.52 -7.65 40.66
N PRO A 2 2.63 -7.62 39.65
CA PRO A 2 2.99 -8.09 38.33
C PRO A 2 4.00 -7.09 37.76
N LEU A 3 5.15 -7.60 37.32
CA LEU A 3 6.17 -6.83 36.64
C LEU A 3 5.53 -6.23 35.38
N ASP A 4 5.64 -4.91 35.22
CA ASP A 4 5.26 -4.22 33.99
C ASP A 4 5.87 -4.97 32.81
N ALA A 5 5.02 -5.65 32.04
CA ALA A 5 5.43 -6.23 30.78
C ALA A 5 5.80 -5.05 29.88
N GLY A 6 7.10 -4.79 29.75
CA GLY A 6 7.64 -3.66 29.00
C GLY A 6 6.96 -3.56 27.63
N ALA A 7 6.61 -2.33 27.24
CA ALA A 7 5.91 -2.06 25.99
C ALA A 7 6.59 -2.79 24.81
N PRO A 8 5.82 -3.38 23.88
CA PRO A 8 6.39 -4.14 22.79
C PRO A 8 7.36 -3.25 21.99
N GLN A 9 8.61 -3.71 21.87
CA GLN A 9 9.63 -3.04 21.08
C GLN A 9 9.18 -3.02 19.60
N LYS A 10 8.87 -1.84 19.06
CA LYS A 10 8.60 -1.70 17.63
C LYS A 10 9.92 -1.73 16.85
N THR A 11 10.01 -2.63 15.87
CA THR A 11 11.12 -2.67 14.92
C THR A 11 10.97 -1.51 13.94
N TYR A 12 12.04 -0.74 13.75
CA TYR A 12 12.05 0.35 12.77
C TYR A 12 11.92 -0.19 11.34
N ARG A 13 10.92 0.29 10.60
CA ARG A 13 10.67 -0.04 9.19
C ARG A 13 11.03 1.16 8.33
N TRP A 14 12.02 1.02 7.45
CA TRP A 14 12.49 2.14 6.63
C TRP A 14 11.48 2.56 5.54
N ASP A 15 10.63 1.61 5.10
CA ASP A 15 9.56 1.81 4.12
C ASP A 15 8.30 2.44 4.72
N ASP A 16 8.14 2.36 6.05
CA ASP A 16 7.06 3.00 6.81
C ASP A 16 7.57 3.52 8.17
N PRO A 17 8.44 4.57 8.20
CA PRO A 17 9.10 5.02 9.43
C PRO A 17 8.15 5.53 10.52
N LEU A 18 6.94 5.96 10.12
CA LEU A 18 5.92 6.52 10.99
C LEU A 18 4.82 5.51 11.34
N ASP A 19 4.95 4.27 10.88
CA ASP A 19 3.95 3.21 11.05
C ASP A 19 2.55 3.68 10.63
N LEU A 20 2.47 4.35 9.47
CA LEU A 20 1.25 4.86 8.88
C LEU A 20 0.22 3.74 8.73
N SER A 21 0.68 2.55 8.36
CA SER A 21 -0.17 1.37 8.26
C SER A 21 -0.95 1.08 9.55
N SER A 22 -0.39 1.31 10.73
CA SER A 22 -1.09 1.13 12.03
C SER A 22 -2.15 2.19 12.34
N ARG A 23 -2.13 3.33 11.63
CA ARG A 23 -3.07 4.45 11.83
C ARG A 23 -4.33 4.29 10.98
N LEU A 24 -4.32 3.39 10.00
CA LEU A 24 -5.47 3.09 9.16
C LEU A 24 -6.45 2.18 9.90
N SER A 25 -7.74 2.48 9.75
CA SER A 25 -8.82 1.55 10.07
C SER A 25 -8.76 0.31 9.18
N GLU A 26 -9.52 -0.73 9.55
CA GLU A 26 -9.58 -1.97 8.78
C GLU A 26 -10.15 -1.74 7.37
N GLU A 27 -11.19 -0.91 7.24
CA GLU A 27 -11.78 -0.55 5.96
C GLU A 27 -10.79 0.20 5.06
N GLU A 28 -10.07 1.20 5.60
CA GLU A 28 -9.04 1.93 4.86
C GLU A 28 -7.91 1.01 4.40
N ARG A 29 -7.52 0.04 5.23
CA ARG A 29 -6.50 -0.95 4.86
C ARG A 29 -6.99 -1.87 3.74
N MET A 30 -8.24 -2.32 3.78
CA MET A 30 -8.84 -3.11 2.70
C MET A 30 -8.86 -2.35 1.37
N VAL A 31 -9.28 -1.09 1.38
CA VAL A 31 -9.29 -0.23 0.17
C VAL A 31 -7.87 -0.02 -0.35
N TRP A 32 -6.91 0.21 0.55
CA TRP A 32 -5.50 0.39 0.19
C TRP A 32 -4.93 -0.85 -0.48
N ASP A 33 -5.17 -2.03 0.08
CA ASP A 33 -4.70 -3.30 -0.48
C ASP A 33 -5.35 -3.59 -1.84
N ALA A 34 -6.66 -3.34 -1.98
CA ALA A 34 -7.37 -3.49 -3.25
C ALA A 34 -6.80 -2.56 -4.34
N ALA A 35 -6.57 -1.29 -4.01
CA ALA A 35 -5.97 -0.33 -4.94
C ALA A 35 -4.55 -0.77 -5.35
N ARG A 36 -3.75 -1.23 -4.39
CA ARG A 36 -2.38 -1.73 -4.64
C ARG A 36 -2.38 -2.96 -5.53
N GLN A 37 -3.33 -3.87 -5.34
CA GLN A 37 -3.49 -5.07 -6.17
C GLN A 37 -3.84 -4.69 -7.61
N TYR A 38 -4.88 -3.86 -7.80
CA TYR A 38 -5.29 -3.40 -9.13
C TYR A 38 -4.15 -2.70 -9.88
N ALA A 39 -3.41 -1.82 -9.20
CA ALA A 39 -2.26 -1.12 -9.80
C ALA A 39 -1.19 -2.11 -10.29
N ARG A 40 -0.89 -3.16 -9.52
CA ARG A 40 0.11 -4.19 -9.88
C ARG A 40 -0.35 -5.11 -11.00
N GLU A 41 -1.61 -5.54 -10.97
CA GLU A 41 -2.11 -6.54 -11.91
C GLU A 41 -2.58 -5.93 -13.23
N LYS A 42 -3.15 -4.72 -13.21
CA LYS A 42 -3.79 -4.10 -14.37
C LYS A 42 -3.01 -2.92 -14.94
N LEU A 43 -2.39 -2.09 -14.11
CA LEU A 43 -1.72 -0.86 -14.57
C LEU A 43 -0.24 -1.10 -14.89
N LEU A 44 0.48 -1.77 -13.99
CA LEU A 44 1.93 -2.00 -14.12
C LEU A 44 2.35 -2.69 -15.43
N PRO A 45 1.63 -3.71 -15.96
CA PRO A 45 2.03 -4.34 -17.22
C PRO A 45 1.87 -3.44 -18.45
N ARG A 46 1.05 -2.38 -18.35
CA ARG A 46 0.65 -1.53 -19.48
C ARG A 46 1.40 -0.21 -19.52
N VAL A 47 1.96 0.23 -18.39
CA VAL A 47 2.52 1.59 -18.23
C VAL A 47 3.63 1.92 -19.24
N VAL A 48 4.47 0.95 -19.59
CA VAL A 48 5.61 1.18 -20.49
C VAL A 48 5.13 1.45 -21.92
N SER A 49 4.25 0.61 -22.46
CA SER A 49 3.72 0.81 -23.82
C SER A 49 2.76 1.99 -23.88
N ALA A 50 1.90 2.16 -22.88
CA ALA A 50 1.00 3.30 -22.78
C ALA A 50 1.76 4.65 -22.79
N TYR A 51 2.88 4.72 -22.07
CA TYR A 51 3.74 5.91 -22.08
C TYR A 51 4.45 6.10 -23.43
N ALA A 52 5.03 5.04 -23.99
CA ALA A 52 5.78 5.11 -25.25
C ALA A 52 4.89 5.46 -26.46
N GLU A 53 3.63 5.05 -26.43
CA GLU A 53 2.66 5.25 -27.51
C GLU A 53 1.73 6.45 -27.26
N GLU A 54 1.91 7.18 -26.14
CA GLU A 54 1.01 8.25 -25.69
C GLU A 54 -0.48 7.83 -25.69
N ARG A 55 -0.73 6.58 -25.27
CA ARG A 55 -2.04 5.91 -25.39
C ARG A 55 -2.70 5.76 -24.03
N PHE A 56 -4.00 6.09 -23.95
CA PHE A 56 -4.83 5.88 -22.77
C PHE A 56 -5.91 4.82 -23.02
N ASP A 57 -5.93 3.76 -22.21
CA ASP A 57 -6.94 2.69 -22.27
C ASP A 57 -8.26 3.17 -21.65
N ARG A 58 -9.31 3.30 -22.46
CA ARG A 58 -10.64 3.75 -21.99
C ARG A 58 -11.27 2.83 -20.94
N GLU A 59 -10.87 1.56 -20.88
CA GLU A 59 -11.33 0.60 -19.86
C GLU A 59 -10.79 0.89 -18.45
N ILE A 60 -9.83 1.82 -18.30
CA ILE A 60 -9.28 2.26 -17.01
C ILE A 60 -10.11 3.40 -16.41
N MET A 61 -10.90 4.11 -17.23
CA MET A 61 -11.80 5.19 -16.78
C MET A 61 -13.01 4.62 -16.04
#